data_AF-A0A6Y5ETK4-F1
#
_entry.id   AF-A0A6Y5ETK4-F1
#
_cell.length_a   1.000
_cell.length_b   1.000
_cell.length_c   1.000
_cell.angle_alpha   90.00
_cell.angle_beta   90.00
_cell.angle_gamma   90.00
#
_symmetry.space_group_name_H-M   'P 1'
#
loop_
_entity.id
_entity.type
_entity.pdbx_description
1 polymer ?
#
loop_
_entity_poly.entity_id
_entity_poly.type
_entity_poly.pdbx_seq_one_letter_code
_entity_poly.pdbx_strand_id
1 'polypeptide(L)'
;YTRNAVLVASSNFDFMYGKLLMESEVYSRIPRAIWPDKPEDFGALYLAKVFFPDAFYRNQGAPAFGYGELYADFGLFTPVWLVISGVFKGVLAKYFSNKTQETKSAHYFIMFLFCIGISVIPVSMGWLFPEHLMIAFIVYIASSFVFSAHIRFVLLRSDK
;
A
#
# COMPACT_ATOMS: atom_id res chain seq x y z
N TYR A 1 6.49 16.34 -4.20
CA TYR A 1 5.15 15.80 -3.90
C TYR A 1 4.14 16.91 -3.60
N THR A 2 4.38 17.80 -2.64
CA THR A 2 3.40 18.85 -2.23
C THR A 2 3.03 19.85 -3.33
N ARG A 3 3.96 20.19 -4.24
CA ARG A 3 3.68 21.13 -5.36
C ARG A 3 2.58 20.63 -6.30
N ASN A 4 2.63 19.36 -6.70
CA ASN A 4 1.62 18.78 -7.61
C ASN A 4 0.29 18.56 -6.87
N ALA A 5 0.33 18.28 -5.57
CA ALA A 5 -0.88 18.23 -4.75
C ALA A 5 -1.59 19.59 -4.68
N VAL A 6 -0.83 20.68 -4.50
CA VAL A 6 -1.38 22.05 -4.52
C VAL A 6 -1.95 22.39 -5.89
N LEU A 7 -1.27 22.01 -6.97
CA LEU A 7 -1.77 22.21 -8.34
C LEU A 7 -3.15 21.59 -8.53
N VAL A 8 -3.32 20.31 -8.13
CA VAL A 8 -4.61 19.62 -8.19
C VAL A 8 -5.65 20.31 -7.29
N ALA A 9 -5.30 20.60 -6.02
CA ALA A 9 -6.23 21.21 -5.07
C ALA A 9 -6.67 22.63 -5.45
N SER A 10 -5.82 23.38 -6.17
CA SER A 10 -6.12 24.73 -6.65
C SER A 10 -6.86 24.77 -7.99
N SER A 11 -7.00 23.63 -8.66
CA SER A 11 -7.68 23.53 -9.96
C SER A 11 -9.18 23.27 -9.77
N ASN A 12 -10.00 23.69 -10.75
CA ASN A 12 -11.43 23.35 -10.82
C ASN A 12 -11.64 21.91 -11.33
N PHE A 13 -10.87 20.97 -10.82
CA PHE A 13 -10.93 19.57 -11.23
C PHE A 13 -12.12 18.87 -10.54
N ASP A 14 -12.97 18.22 -11.32
CA ASP A 14 -14.14 17.51 -10.80
C ASP A 14 -13.73 16.34 -9.90
N PHE A 15 -14.46 16.16 -8.80
CA PHE A 15 -14.17 15.09 -7.86
C PHE A 15 -14.38 13.71 -8.51
N MET A 16 -13.40 12.84 -8.30
CA MET A 16 -13.39 11.47 -8.81
C MET A 16 -13.97 10.45 -7.81
N TYR A 17 -14.37 10.89 -6.62
CA TYR A 17 -15.11 10.14 -5.61
C TYR A 17 -14.51 8.77 -5.23
N GLY A 18 -13.17 8.67 -5.23
CA GLY A 18 -12.45 7.44 -4.87
C GLY A 18 -12.13 6.55 -6.07
N LYS A 19 -12.50 6.94 -7.29
CA LYS A 19 -12.16 6.21 -8.51
C LYS A 19 -10.65 6.10 -8.68
N LEU A 20 -9.90 7.18 -8.47
CA LEU A 20 -8.45 7.16 -8.71
C LEU A 20 -7.75 6.27 -7.69
N LEU A 21 -8.18 6.30 -6.43
CA LEU A 21 -7.74 5.40 -5.37
C LEU A 21 -8.02 3.95 -5.75
N MET A 22 -9.25 3.63 -6.16
CA MET A 22 -9.63 2.26 -6.53
C MET A 22 -8.85 1.76 -7.74
N GLU A 23 -8.67 2.57 -8.78
CA GLU A 23 -7.90 2.21 -9.95
C GLU A 23 -6.41 2.00 -9.62
N SER A 24 -5.83 2.90 -8.82
CA SER A 24 -4.42 2.80 -8.41
C SER A 24 -4.15 1.53 -7.63
N GLU A 25 -5.12 1.03 -6.87
CA GLU A 25 -4.98 -0.21 -6.11
C GLU A 25 -5.37 -1.45 -6.93
N VAL A 26 -6.44 -1.42 -7.71
CA VAL A 26 -6.94 -2.62 -8.39
C VAL A 26 -6.24 -2.82 -9.73
N TYR A 27 -6.18 -1.78 -10.58
CA TYR A 27 -5.73 -1.93 -11.97
C TYR A 27 -4.21 -2.07 -12.06
N SER A 28 -3.48 -1.49 -11.11
CA SER A 28 -2.02 -1.64 -11.01
C SER A 28 -1.61 -3.10 -10.79
N ARG A 29 -2.43 -3.87 -10.06
CA ARG A 29 -2.14 -5.27 -9.69
C ARG A 29 -2.49 -6.28 -10.76
N ILE A 30 -3.36 -5.94 -11.71
CA ILE A 30 -3.76 -6.84 -12.80
C ILE A 30 -2.75 -6.72 -13.95
N PRO A 31 -1.95 -7.76 -14.25
CA PRO A 31 -1.02 -7.74 -15.38
C PRO A 31 -1.76 -7.62 -16.71
N ARG A 32 -1.16 -6.93 -17.69
CA ARG A 32 -1.76 -6.79 -19.04
C ARG A 32 -1.92 -8.13 -19.77
N ALA A 33 -1.14 -9.15 -19.43
CA ALA A 33 -1.33 -10.50 -19.96
C ALA A 33 -2.70 -11.10 -19.58
N ILE A 34 -3.26 -10.71 -18.43
CA ILE A 34 -4.56 -11.18 -17.93
C ILE A 34 -5.68 -10.23 -18.37
N TRP A 35 -5.39 -8.93 -18.51
CA TRP A 35 -6.33 -7.92 -19.02
C TRP A 35 -5.67 -7.10 -20.14
N PRO A 36 -5.75 -7.55 -21.40
CA PRO A 36 -5.09 -6.89 -22.53
C PRO A 36 -5.59 -5.46 -22.76
N ASP A 37 -6.90 -5.26 -22.63
CA ASP A 37 -7.59 -3.97 -22.83
C ASP A 37 -7.54 -3.06 -21.59
N LYS A 38 -6.62 -3.32 -20.64
CA LYS A 38 -6.49 -2.48 -19.45
C LYS A 38 -6.13 -1.04 -19.86
N PRO A 39 -6.83 -0.02 -19.32
CA PRO A 39 -6.50 1.38 -19.58
C PRO A 39 -5.03 1.70 -19.30
N GLU A 40 -4.47 2.66 -20.03
CA GLU A 40 -3.08 3.10 -19.81
C GLU A 40 -2.99 4.26 -18.82
N ASP A 41 -4.09 5.02 -18.70
CA ASP A 41 -4.23 6.27 -17.98
C ASP A 41 -5.18 6.12 -16.78
N PHE A 42 -4.91 5.15 -15.91
CA PHE A 42 -5.70 4.91 -14.70
C PHE A 42 -5.04 5.47 -13.44
N GLY A 43 -5.83 5.79 -12.42
CA GLY A 43 -5.34 6.26 -11.12
C GLY A 43 -4.45 7.52 -11.24
N ALA A 44 -3.28 7.51 -10.62
CA ALA A 44 -2.32 8.62 -10.70
C ALA A 44 -1.89 8.99 -12.15
N LEU A 45 -1.91 8.02 -13.07
CA LEU A 45 -1.54 8.24 -14.47
C LEU A 45 -2.59 9.09 -15.21
N TYR A 46 -3.86 9.00 -14.81
CA TYR A 46 -4.90 9.89 -15.31
C TYR A 46 -4.58 11.35 -15.00
N LEU A 47 -4.15 11.64 -13.76
CA LEU A 47 -3.75 12.99 -13.36
C LEU A 47 -2.51 13.46 -14.14
N ALA A 48 -1.55 12.57 -14.40
CA ALA A 48 -0.38 12.89 -15.23
C ALA A 48 -0.81 13.30 -16.65
N LYS A 49 -1.76 12.59 -17.26
CA LYS A 49 -2.31 12.92 -18.58
C LYS A 49 -3.02 14.28 -18.60
N VAL A 50 -3.77 14.61 -17.55
CA VAL A 50 -4.53 15.87 -17.47
C VAL A 50 -3.61 17.07 -17.21
N PHE A 51 -2.71 16.98 -16.22
CA PHE A 51 -1.91 18.12 -15.77
C PHE A 51 -0.54 18.24 -16.47
N PHE A 52 -0.04 17.15 -17.06
CA PHE A 52 1.25 17.11 -17.75
C PHE A 52 1.19 16.28 -19.05
N PRO A 53 0.29 16.64 -20.00
CA PRO A 53 0.02 15.83 -21.19
C PRO A 53 1.28 15.59 -22.05
N ASP A 54 2.10 16.62 -22.26
CA ASP A 54 3.31 16.51 -23.08
C ASP A 54 4.31 15.49 -22.51
N ALA A 55 4.48 15.46 -21.18
CA ALA A 55 5.37 14.51 -20.52
C ALA A 55 4.78 13.09 -20.55
N PHE A 56 3.46 12.98 -20.40
CA PHE A 56 2.72 11.72 -20.46
C PHE A 56 2.84 11.06 -21.84
N TYR A 57 2.51 11.78 -22.92
CA TYR A 57 2.57 11.23 -24.29
C TYR A 57 3.99 10.95 -24.77
N ARG A 58 5.00 11.58 -24.19
CA ARG A 58 6.42 11.32 -24.46
C ARG A 58 7.01 10.19 -23.59
N ASN A 59 6.22 9.52 -22.75
CA ASN A 59 6.66 8.49 -21.82
C ASN A 59 7.84 8.95 -20.92
N GLN A 60 7.88 10.22 -20.53
CA GLN A 60 8.97 10.79 -19.71
C GLN A 60 8.81 10.53 -18.20
N GLY A 61 7.92 9.61 -17.85
CA GLY A 61 7.54 9.30 -16.46
C GLY A 61 6.37 10.15 -15.97
N ALA A 62 5.61 9.60 -15.03
CA ALA A 62 4.49 10.28 -14.40
C ALA A 62 4.97 11.07 -13.17
N PRO A 63 4.68 12.38 -13.08
CA PRO A 63 5.01 13.16 -11.90
C PRO A 63 4.23 12.62 -10.70
N ALA A 64 4.87 12.58 -9.53
CA ALA A 64 4.21 12.12 -8.33
C ALA A 64 3.30 13.20 -7.74
N PHE A 65 2.03 12.85 -7.51
CA PHE A 65 1.01 13.77 -7.02
C PHE A 65 0.88 13.76 -5.49
N GLY A 66 1.36 12.72 -4.81
CA GLY A 66 1.28 12.62 -3.34
C GLY A 66 -0.17 12.71 -2.87
N TYR A 67 -0.49 13.63 -1.97
CA TYR A 67 -1.89 13.87 -1.56
C TYR A 67 -2.78 14.42 -2.68
N GLY A 68 -2.22 14.84 -3.82
CA GLY A 68 -2.98 15.31 -4.97
C GLY A 68 -4.00 14.29 -5.48
N GLU A 69 -3.69 13.00 -5.42
CA GLU A 69 -4.64 11.93 -5.78
C GLU A 69 -5.86 11.93 -4.85
N LEU A 70 -5.63 12.07 -3.54
CA LEU A 70 -6.72 12.16 -2.57
C LEU A 70 -7.51 13.46 -2.69
N TYR A 71 -6.87 14.57 -3.08
CA TYR A 71 -7.56 15.83 -3.38
C TYR A 71 -8.37 15.74 -4.68
N ALA A 72 -7.90 15.01 -5.69
CA ALA A 72 -8.69 14.74 -6.89
C ALA A 72 -9.90 13.83 -6.60
N ASP A 73 -9.76 12.85 -5.71
CA ASP A 73 -10.87 11.97 -5.33
C ASP A 73 -11.88 12.62 -4.38
N PHE A 74 -11.41 13.31 -3.34
CA PHE A 74 -12.25 13.76 -2.21
C PHE A 74 -12.32 15.27 -2.04
N GLY A 75 -11.52 16.05 -2.76
CA GLY A 75 -11.51 17.51 -2.69
C GLY A 75 -11.36 18.04 -1.27
N LEU A 76 -12.30 18.86 -0.83
CA LEU A 76 -12.31 19.43 0.52
C LEU A 76 -12.51 18.37 1.63
N PHE A 77 -12.95 17.16 1.29
CA PHE A 77 -13.10 16.06 2.24
C PHE A 77 -11.80 15.26 2.45
N THR A 78 -10.72 15.56 1.71
CA THR A 78 -9.42 14.88 1.89
C THR A 78 -8.91 14.91 3.34
N PRO A 79 -8.96 16.04 4.10
CA PRO A 79 -8.55 16.03 5.51
C PRO A 79 -9.38 15.06 6.36
N VAL A 80 -10.69 14.96 6.10
CA VAL A 80 -11.58 14.02 6.82
C VAL A 80 -11.16 12.59 6.54
N TRP A 81 -10.92 12.25 5.26
CA TRP A 81 -10.41 10.94 4.86
C TRP A 81 -9.05 10.62 5.51
N LEU A 82 -8.13 11.57 5.57
CA LEU A 82 -6.83 11.40 6.22
C LEU A 82 -6.95 11.15 7.73
N VAL A 83 -7.88 11.83 8.41
CA VAL A 83 -8.17 11.59 9.83
C VAL A 83 -8.71 10.17 10.01
N ILE A 84 -9.72 9.77 9.24
CA ILE A 84 -10.34 8.43 9.35
C ILE A 84 -9.30 7.34 9.09
N SER A 85 -8.58 7.43 7.98
CA SER A 85 -7.55 6.46 7.61
C SER A 85 -6.37 6.45 8.59
N GLY A 86 -5.99 7.61 9.14
CA GLY A 86 -4.97 7.75 10.17
C GLY A 86 -5.36 7.08 11.50
N VAL A 87 -6.58 7.31 11.98
CA VAL A 87 -7.11 6.66 13.18
C VAL A 87 -7.14 5.14 12.99
N PHE A 88 -7.65 4.67 11.85
CA PHE A 88 -7.67 3.25 11.53
C PHE A 88 -6.27 2.63 11.53
N LYS A 89 -5.29 3.27 10.87
CA LYS A 89 -3.88 2.84 10.89
C LYS A 89 -3.30 2.85 12.29
N GLY A 90 -3.61 3.85 13.12
CA GLY A 90 -3.15 3.94 14.50
C GLY A 90 -3.68 2.81 15.40
N VAL A 91 -4.97 2.47 15.25
CA VAL A 91 -5.57 1.33 15.97
C VAL A 91 -4.90 0.02 15.58
N LEU A 92 -4.70 -0.22 14.29
CA LEU A 92 -3.99 -1.40 13.80
C LEU A 92 -2.53 -1.44 14.25
N ALA A 93 -1.82 -0.30 14.20
CA ALA A 93 -0.43 -0.20 14.65
C ALA A 93 -0.32 -0.57 16.13
N LYS A 94 -1.24 -0.10 16.98
CA LYS A 94 -1.28 -0.49 18.41
C LYS A 94 -1.50 -1.99 18.58
N TYR A 95 -2.46 -2.56 17.85
CA TYR A 95 -2.75 -4.00 17.91
C TYR A 95 -1.51 -4.83 17.52
N PHE A 96 -0.91 -4.54 16.36
CA PHE A 96 0.25 -5.28 15.87
C PHE A 96 1.48 -5.07 16.74
N SER A 97 1.72 -3.86 17.25
CA SER A 97 2.82 -3.59 18.19
C SER A 97 2.71 -4.42 19.46
N ASN A 98 1.52 -4.46 20.07
CA ASN A 98 1.27 -5.27 21.26
C ASN A 98 1.50 -6.76 20.96
N LYS A 99 0.95 -7.26 19.84
CA LYS A 99 1.15 -8.66 19.44
C LYS A 99 2.59 -9.02 19.13
N THR A 100 3.35 -8.11 18.52
CA THR A 100 4.80 -8.28 18.33
C THR A 100 5.54 -8.39 19.66
N GLN A 101 5.21 -7.56 20.64
CA GLN A 101 5.85 -7.61 21.96
C GLN A 101 5.49 -8.89 22.75
N GLU A 102 4.22 -9.31 22.70
CA GLU A 102 3.72 -10.52 23.36
C GLU A 102 4.34 -11.80 22.77
N THR A 103 4.34 -11.92 21.45
CA THR A 103 4.71 -13.17 20.76
C THR A 103 6.15 -13.20 20.26
N LYS A 104 6.82 -12.03 20.23
CA LYS A 104 8.13 -11.83 19.59
C LYS A 104 8.17 -12.31 18.13
N SER A 105 7.04 -12.31 17.44
CA SER A 105 6.94 -12.87 16.10
C SER A 105 7.11 -11.82 14.99
N ALA A 106 7.90 -12.16 13.98
CA ALA A 106 8.25 -11.28 12.88
C ALA A 106 7.04 -10.93 11.97
N HIS A 107 6.05 -11.81 11.84
CA HIS A 107 4.89 -11.55 10.99
C HIS A 107 4.03 -10.38 11.50
N TYR A 108 3.82 -10.27 12.82
CA TYR A 108 3.16 -9.10 13.41
C TYR A 108 4.02 -7.84 13.27
N PHE A 109 5.35 -7.97 13.35
CA PHE A 109 6.26 -6.83 13.19
C PHE A 109 6.18 -6.25 11.78
N ILE A 110 6.08 -7.08 10.74
CA ILE A 110 5.92 -6.63 9.35
C ILE A 110 4.62 -5.83 9.18
N MET A 111 3.51 -6.30 9.76
CA MET A 111 2.24 -5.58 9.74
C MET A 111 2.30 -4.27 10.53
N PHE A 112 3.02 -4.25 11.65
CA PHE A 112 3.28 -3.02 12.40
C PHE A 112 4.04 -1.98 11.55
N LEU A 113 5.13 -2.38 10.90
CA LEU A 113 5.92 -1.50 10.00
C LEU A 113 5.04 -0.88 8.91
N PHE A 114 4.19 -1.70 8.29
CA PHE A 114 3.23 -1.22 7.30
C PHE A 114 2.29 -0.14 7.87
N CYS A 115 1.71 -0.36 9.05
CA CYS A 115 0.77 0.58 9.66
C CYS A 115 1.40 1.94 9.99
N ILE A 116 2.69 1.98 10.34
CA ILE A 116 3.43 3.22 10.61
C ILE A 116 4.03 3.85 9.34
N GLY A 117 3.77 3.28 8.16
CA GLY A 117 4.21 3.82 6.88
C GLY A 117 5.64 3.48 6.50
N ILE A 118 6.26 2.49 7.15
CA ILE A 118 7.57 1.96 6.74
C ILE A 118 7.33 0.83 5.75
N SER A 119 7.70 1.07 4.50
CA SER A 119 7.60 0.04 3.46
C SER A 119 8.76 -0.95 3.57
N VAL A 120 8.43 -2.24 3.70
CA VAL A 120 9.42 -3.33 3.64
C VAL A 120 9.88 -3.56 2.20
N ILE A 121 8.99 -3.32 1.24
CA ILE A 121 9.28 -3.41 -0.20
C ILE A 121 9.52 -2.00 -0.73
N PRO A 122 10.74 -1.66 -1.19
CA PRO A 122 11.04 -0.32 -1.71
C PRO A 122 10.52 -0.19 -3.16
N VAL A 123 9.19 -0.20 -3.33
CA VAL A 123 8.54 0.14 -4.60
C VAL A 123 7.94 1.53 -4.52
N SER A 124 7.99 2.24 -5.64
CA SER A 124 7.77 3.68 -5.71
C SER A 124 6.30 4.14 -5.58
N MET A 125 5.33 3.23 -5.68
CA MET A 125 3.90 3.57 -5.83
C MET A 125 2.97 2.53 -5.17
N GLY A 126 1.84 3.00 -4.65
CA GLY A 126 0.71 2.17 -4.20
C GLY A 126 0.63 1.89 -2.69
N TRP A 127 -0.58 1.61 -2.21
CA TRP A 127 -0.84 1.12 -0.85
C TRP A 127 -0.61 -0.39 -0.80
N LEU A 128 0.62 -0.78 -0.47
CA LEU A 128 1.10 -2.17 -0.55
C LEU A 128 0.56 -3.12 0.54
N PHE A 129 -0.69 -2.94 0.96
CA PHE A 129 -1.29 -3.74 2.02
C PHE A 129 -1.32 -5.24 1.69
N PRO A 130 -1.83 -5.67 0.51
CA PRO A 130 -1.84 -7.09 0.15
C PRO A 130 -0.45 -7.72 0.15
N GLU A 131 0.55 -6.99 -0.32
CA GLU A 131 1.93 -7.46 -0.42
C GLU A 131 2.55 -7.65 0.96
N HIS A 132 2.36 -6.70 1.89
CA HIS A 132 2.83 -6.84 3.27
C HIS A 132 2.10 -7.96 4.00
N LEU A 133 0.79 -8.12 3.77
CA LEU A 133 0.00 -9.21 4.33
C LEU A 133 0.50 -10.57 3.84
N MET A 134 0.79 -10.68 2.54
CA MET A 134 1.34 -11.90 1.94
C MET A 134 2.70 -12.24 2.53
N ILE A 135 3.61 -11.27 2.68
CA ILE A 135 4.91 -11.50 3.31
C ILE A 135 4.73 -11.92 4.77
N ALA A 136 3.88 -11.23 5.54
CA ALA A 136 3.60 -11.59 6.92
C ALA A 136 3.07 -13.04 7.01
N PHE A 137 2.18 -13.44 6.09
CA PHE A 137 1.64 -14.79 6.03
C PHE A 137 2.71 -15.84 5.69
N ILE A 138 3.58 -15.58 4.72
CA ILE A 138 4.70 -16.47 4.39
C ILE A 138 5.64 -16.65 5.60
N VAL A 139 5.97 -15.55 6.28
CA VAL A 139 6.81 -15.58 7.49
C VAL A 139 6.14 -16.35 8.62
N TYR A 140 4.82 -16.21 8.79
CA TYR A 140 4.04 -16.99 9.75
C TYR A 140 4.13 -18.50 9.46
N ILE A 141 3.93 -18.90 8.20
CA ILE A 141 4.04 -20.31 7.77
C ILE A 141 5.45 -20.83 8.03
N ALA A 142 6.47 -20.11 7.57
CA ALA A 142 7.87 -20.52 7.72
C ALA A 142 8.25 -20.69 9.21
N SER A 143 7.83 -19.75 10.05
CA SER A 143 8.08 -19.81 11.50
C SER A 143 7.41 -21.02 12.16
N SER A 144 6.20 -21.38 11.72
CA SER A 144 5.45 -22.52 12.24
C SER A 144 6.10 -23.86 11.88
N PHE A 145 6.61 -23.98 10.66
CA PHE A 145 7.33 -25.20 10.23
C PHE A 145 8.65 -25.39 10.97
N VAL A 146 9.45 -24.32 11.12
CA VAL A 146 10.73 -24.37 11.84
C VAL A 146 10.51 -24.78 13.31
N PHE A 147 9.49 -24.22 13.97
CA PHE A 147 9.17 -24.56 15.35
C PHE A 147 8.74 -26.04 15.50
N SER A 148 7.91 -26.54 14.58
CA SER A 148 7.47 -27.95 14.57
C SER A 148 8.64 -28.93 14.34
N ALA A 149 9.56 -28.59 13.41
CA ALA A 149 10.77 -29.37 13.16
C ALA A 149 11.70 -29.39 14.38
N HIS A 150 11.85 -28.26 15.07
CA HIS A 150 12.66 -28.16 16.28
C HIS A 150 12.11 -29.02 17.42
N ILE A 151 10.80 -29.00 17.67
CA ILE A 151 10.16 -29.85 18.70
C ILE A 151 10.34 -31.34 18.40
N ARG A 152 10.11 -31.76 17.14
CA ARG A 152 10.35 -33.16 16.75
C ARG A 152 11.79 -33.60 16.98
N PHE A 153 12.76 -32.74 16.66
CA PHE A 153 14.16 -33.05 16.86
C PHE A 153 14.55 -33.18 18.35
N VAL A 154 13.99 -32.32 19.22
CA VAL A 154 14.24 -32.38 20.67
C VAL A 154 13.63 -33.64 21.29
N LEU A 155 12.39 -34.01 20.93
CA LEU A 155 11.75 -35.23 21.42
C LEU A 155 12.52 -36.49 21.02
N LEU A 156 12.94 -36.59 19.75
CA LEU A 156 13.73 -37.73 19.26
C LEU A 156 15.12 -37.88 19.91
N ARG A 157 15.64 -36.81 20.53
CA ARG A 157 16.91 -36.84 21.27
C ARG A 157 16.72 -37.14 22.76
N SER A 158 15.53 -36.92 23.31
CA SER A 158 15.20 -37.23 24.71
C SER A 158 14.89 -38.72 24.95
N ASP A 159 14.54 -39.46 23.89
CA ASP A 159 14.25 -40.91 23.95
C ASP A 159 15.49 -41.80 23.70
N LYS A 160 16.70 -41.23 23.77
CA LYS A 160 17.99 -41.94 23.69
C LYS A 160 18.82 -41.69 24.95
#